data_AF-A0A966WK68-F1
#
_entry.id   AF-A0A966WK68-F1
#
_cell.length_a   1.000
_cell.length_b   1.000
_cell.length_c   1.000
_cell.angle_alpha   90.00
_cell.angle_beta   90.00
_cell.angle_gamma   90.00
#
_symmetry.space_group_name_H-M   'P 1'
#
loop_
_entity.id
_entity.type
_entity.pdbx_description
1 polymer ?
#
loop_
_entity_poly.entity_id
_entity_poly.type
_entity_poly.pdbx_seq_one_letter_code
_entity_poly.pdbx_strand_id
1 'polypeptide(L)' 'FTVKRFYRRGGVVKLLAENSIYPPRLIKDEDDFAVWGVVTYNLHKLY' A
#
# COMPACT_ATOMS: atom_id res chain seq x y z
N PHE A 1 -6.97 4.43 6.91
CA PHE A 1 -5.68 3.70 6.84
C PHE A 1 -5.82 2.52 5.86
N THR A 2 -4.72 2.03 5.29
CA THR A 2 -4.74 0.89 4.35
C THR A 2 -3.43 0.13 4.43
N VAL A 3 -3.47 -1.19 4.22
CA VAL A 3 -2.27 -2.01 4.00
C VAL A 3 -2.24 -2.39 2.52
N LYS A 4 -1.15 -2.02 1.86
CA LYS A 4 -0.89 -2.25 0.44
C LYS A 4 0.60 -2.46 0.25
N ARG A 5 0.98 -3.12 -0.85
CA ARG A 5 2.39 -3.20 -1.23
C ARG A 5 2.85 -1.82 -1.68
N PHE A 6 3.83 -1.26 -0.99
CA PHE A 6 4.40 0.04 -1.32
C PHE A 6 5.34 -0.08 -2.52
N TYR A 7 5.15 0.78 -3.52
CA TYR A 7 6.02 0.88 -4.69
C TYR A 7 6.56 2.30 -4.79
N ARG A 8 7.89 2.42 -4.87
CA ARG A 8 8.59 3.69 -5.16
C ARG A 8 9.76 3.46 -6.11
N ARG A 9 9.65 3.94 -7.35
CA ARG A 9 10.73 3.85 -8.35
C ARG A 9 10.57 4.93 -9.41
N GLY A 10 11.68 5.56 -9.82
CA GLY A 10 11.69 6.56 -10.90
C GLY A 10 10.74 7.73 -10.67
N GLY A 11 10.65 8.23 -9.43
CA GLY A 11 9.73 9.31 -9.06
C GLY A 11 8.27 8.89 -8.89
N VAL A 12 7.89 7.67 -9.28
CA VAL A 12 6.52 7.16 -9.15
C VAL A 12 6.33 6.53 -7.77
N VAL A 13 5.34 7.02 -7.02
CA VAL A 13 4.85 6.41 -5.78
C VAL A 13 3.45 5.86 -5.99
N LYS A 14 3.24 4.58 -5.70
CA LYS A 14 1.90 3.96 -5.78
C LYS A 14 1.71 2.86 -4.75
N LEU A 15 0.45 2.60 -4.43
CA LEU A 15 0.01 1.49 -3.59
C LEU A 15 -0.55 0.40 -4.48
N LEU A 16 0.05 -0.79 -4.42
CA LEU A 16 -0.38 -1.97 -5.17
C LEU A 16 -1.26 -2.85 -4.28
N ALA A 17 -2.38 -3.33 -4.84
CA ALA A 17 -3.19 -4.37 -4.24
C ALA A 17 -2.64 -5.76 -4.63
N GLU A 18 -2.79 -6.73 -3.73
CA GLU A 18 -2.47 -8.15 -4.01
C GLU A 18 -3.60 -8.88 -4.74
N ASN A 19 -4.80 -8.28 -4.78
CA ASN A 19 -5.92 -8.79 -5.54
C ASN A 19 -6.02 -8.02 -6.87
N SER A 20 -5.96 -8.75 -7.98
CA SER A 20 -5.87 -8.20 -9.34
C SER A 20 -7.08 -7.38 -9.78
N ILE A 21 -8.25 -7.55 -9.14
CA ILE A 21 -9.45 -6.76 -9.47
C ILE A 21 -9.37 -5.32 -8.95
N TYR A 22 -8.43 -5.02 -8.05
CA TYR A 22 -8.23 -3.69 -7.50
C TYR A 22 -7.05 -3.00 -8.19
N PRO A 23 -7.27 -1.86 -8.88
CA PRO A 23 -6.20 -1.18 -9.58
C PRO A 23 -5.19 -0.54 -8.60
N PRO A 24 -3.93 -0.36 -9.02
CA PRO A 24 -2.95 0.45 -8.30
C PRO A 24 -3.47 1.86 -8.01
N ARG A 25 -3.21 2.38 -6.80
CA ARG A 25 -3.45 3.80 -6.47
C ARG A 25 -2.17 4.59 -6.60
N LEU A 26 -2.11 5.50 -7.57
CA LEU A 26 -1.04 6.50 -7.66
C LEU A 26 -1.17 7.49 -6.50
N ILE A 27 -0.04 7.83 -5.87
CA ILE A 27 0.05 8.92 -4.89
C ILE A 27 0.55 10.15 -5.64
N LYS A 28 -0.19 11.24 -5.50
CA LYS A 28 0.13 12.56 -6.07
C LYS A 28 0.68 13.48 -4.99
N ASP A 29 1.31 14.56 -5.39
CA ASP A 29 1.89 15.54 -4.46
C ASP A 29 0.84 16.25 -3.59
N GLU A 30 -0.40 16.32 -4.07
CA GLU A 30 -1.57 16.87 -3.37
C GLU A 30 -2.20 15.91 -2.35
N ASP A 31 -1.78 14.63 -2.32
CA ASP A 31 -2.27 13.67 -1.34
C ASP A 31 -1.59 13.90 0.03
N ASP A 32 -2.38 14.00 1.10
CA ASP A 32 -1.87 13.86 2.47
C ASP A 32 -1.53 12.38 2.75
N PHE A 33 -0.29 12.01 2.42
CA PHE A 33 0.19 10.64 2.44
C PHE A 33 1.34 10.44 3.43
N ALA A 34 1.14 9.52 4.38
CA ALA A 34 2.17 9.06 5.29
C ALA A 34 2.22 7.52 5.37
N VAL A 35 3.44 6.97 5.38
CA VAL A 35 3.68 5.55 5.69
C VAL A 35 3.81 5.41 7.20
N TRP A 36 2.88 4.69 7.83
CA TRP A 36 2.85 4.55 9.29
C TRP A 36 3.79 3.45 9.83
N GLY A 37 4.19 2.51 8.98
CA GLY A 37 5.07 1.41 9.37
C GLY A 37 5.19 0.33 8.29
N VAL A 38 5.99 -0.69 8.60
CA VAL A 38 6.21 -1.86 7.75
C VAL A 38 5.49 -3.06 8.36
N VAL A 39 4.70 -3.76 7.55
CA VAL A 39 4.08 -5.03 7.98
C VAL A 39 5.13 -6.12 7.97
N THR A 40 5.34 -6.75 9.13
CA THR A 40 6.32 -7.84 9.31
C THR A 40 5.68 -9.22 9.41
N TYR A 41 4.41 -9.29 9.80
CA TYR A 41 3.66 -10.54 9.94
C TYR A 41 2.15 -10.31 9.84
N ASN A 42 1.40 -11.36 9.51
CA ASN A 42 -0.07 -11.38 9.55
C ASN A 42 -0.55 -12.50 10.49
N LEU A 43 -1.27 -12.14 11.56
CA LEU A 43 -1.89 -13.10 12.47
C LEU A 43 -3.35 -13.32 12.06
N HIS A 44 -3.73 -14.57 11.77
CA HIS A 44 -5.11 -14.95 11.52
C HIS A 44 -5.66 -15.75 12.71
N LYS A 45 -6.81 -15.35 13.25
CA LYS A 45 -7.48 -16.08 14.34
C LYS A 45 -8.24 -17.27 13.72
N LEU A 46 -8.01 -18.49 14.21
CA LEU A 46 -8.48 -19.75 13.60
C LEU A 46 -9.65 -20.42 14.36
N TYR A 47 -10.52 -19.64 15.01
CA TYR A 47 -11.63 -20.22 15.78
C TYR A 47 -12.72 -20.82 14.88
#